data_AF-A0A2D2DM43-F1
#
_entry.id   AF-A0A2D2DM43-F1
#
_cell.length_a   1.000
_cell.length_b   1.000
_cell.length_c   1.000
_cell.angle_alpha   90.00
_cell.angle_beta   90.00
_cell.angle_gamma   90.00
#
_symmetry.space_group_name_H-M   'P 1'
#
loop_
_entity.id
_entity.type
_entity.pdbx_description
1 polymer ?
#
loop_
_entity_poly.entity_id
_entity_poly.type
_entity_poly.pdbx_seq_one_letter_code
_entity_poly.pdbx_strand_id
1 'polypeptide(L)'
;MAGAALALSPMQAMALKPAPKQSVALPNAPFSVLPAKEVIKRYKLVSLLSPLARKSEDTLSEFAEVEKAIVFEGAVTIDENINILHIASKKTLSKKTLSPFEDALLKDRLIVVNGDLHCRGLDTGMMHGVFVLGNVNCETVSLGMAHFYVKGNLVARKYLHGSAEDDGGYGNEGEQQVRVDGTVSAPKVRTWHFGLGHLKFAKDSAEEVLVEQEDRQSSGPCNRNKDC
;
A
#
# COMPACT_ATOMS: atom_id res chain seq x y z
N MET A 1 -30.13 -4.53 73.44
CA MET A 1 -29.48 -3.38 72.79
C MET A 1 -28.47 -3.92 71.80
N ALA A 2 -28.68 -3.61 70.52
CA ALA A 2 -27.93 -4.13 69.38
C ALA A 2 -26.65 -3.34 69.16
N GLY A 3 -25.51 -4.04 68.99
CA GLY A 3 -24.20 -3.45 68.67
C GLY A 3 -23.85 -3.72 67.21
N ALA A 4 -23.60 -2.66 66.46
CA ALA A 4 -23.46 -2.64 65.01
C ALA A 4 -22.16 -3.29 64.51
N ALA A 5 -22.27 -4.05 63.42
CA ALA A 5 -21.15 -4.53 62.63
C ALA A 5 -20.59 -3.38 61.76
N LEU A 6 -19.29 -3.13 61.88
CA LEU A 6 -18.55 -2.21 61.00
C LEU A 6 -18.30 -2.89 59.65
N ALA A 7 -19.03 -2.46 58.63
CA ALA A 7 -18.77 -2.82 57.24
C ALA A 7 -17.60 -1.98 56.70
N LEU A 8 -16.49 -2.65 56.37
CA LEU A 8 -15.38 -2.05 55.63
C LEU A 8 -15.83 -1.75 54.19
N SER A 9 -15.59 -0.52 53.73
CA SER A 9 -15.89 -0.09 52.37
C SER A 9 -14.86 -0.66 51.38
N PRO A 10 -15.27 -1.07 50.16
CA PRO A 10 -14.34 -1.58 49.17
C PRO A 10 -13.45 -0.47 48.61
N MET A 11 -12.15 -0.78 48.53
CA MET A 11 -11.12 0.01 47.86
C MET A 11 -11.57 0.45 46.46
N GLN A 12 -11.56 1.76 46.22
CA GLN A 12 -11.58 2.30 44.85
C GLN A 12 -10.25 1.96 44.19
N ALA A 13 -10.22 0.87 43.42
CA ALA A 13 -9.22 0.68 42.39
C ALA A 13 -9.42 1.78 41.34
N MET A 14 -8.59 2.83 41.39
CA MET A 14 -8.46 3.76 40.26
C MET A 14 -7.88 2.97 39.09
N ALA A 15 -8.77 2.48 38.22
CA ALA A 15 -8.39 2.09 36.88
C ALA A 15 -7.84 3.34 36.19
N LEU A 16 -6.52 3.45 36.08
CA LEU A 16 -5.86 4.37 35.17
C LEU A 16 -6.44 4.12 33.77
N LYS A 17 -7.31 5.02 33.32
CA LYS A 17 -7.68 5.09 31.90
C LYS A 17 -6.39 5.14 31.10
N PRO A 18 -6.22 4.29 30.06
CA PRO A 18 -5.12 4.44 29.15
C PRO A 18 -5.19 5.85 28.56
N ALA A 19 -4.09 6.60 28.69
CA ALA A 19 -3.97 7.88 28.03
C ALA A 19 -4.24 7.69 26.52
N PRO A 20 -5.00 8.58 25.87
CA PRO A 20 -5.25 8.47 24.44
C PRO A 20 -3.90 8.51 23.73
N LYS A 21 -3.59 7.43 23.01
CA LYS A 21 -2.45 7.38 22.08
C LYS A 21 -2.60 8.55 21.13
N GLN A 22 -1.57 9.41 21.09
CA GLN A 22 -1.56 10.65 20.33
C GLN A 22 -1.85 10.36 18.85
N SER A 23 -3.08 10.64 18.42
CA SER A 23 -3.39 10.92 17.03
C SER A 23 -2.75 12.26 16.69
N VAL A 24 -1.75 12.27 15.80
CA VAL A 24 -1.34 13.53 15.18
C VAL A 24 -2.33 13.79 14.06
N ALA A 25 -3.51 14.31 14.41
CA ALA A 25 -4.35 14.98 13.44
C ALA A 25 -3.63 16.28 13.07
N LEU A 26 -3.00 16.33 11.90
CA LEU A 26 -2.46 17.57 11.38
C LEU A 26 -3.65 18.49 11.12
N PRO A 27 -3.77 19.66 11.78
CA PRO A 27 -4.93 20.52 11.61
C PRO A 27 -5.09 20.86 10.12
N ASN A 28 -6.26 20.56 9.56
CA ASN A 28 -6.66 20.74 8.15
C ASN A 28 -6.04 19.78 7.12
N ALA A 29 -5.34 18.72 7.54
CA ALA A 29 -4.92 17.68 6.60
C ALA A 29 -6.10 16.72 6.31
N PRO A 30 -6.32 16.28 5.06
CA PRO A 30 -7.36 15.29 4.73
C PRO A 30 -7.00 13.87 5.19
N PHE A 31 -5.99 13.72 6.05
CA PHE A 31 -5.48 12.44 6.55
C PHE A 31 -5.09 12.54 8.03
N SER A 32 -5.00 11.38 8.66
CA SER A 32 -4.46 11.21 10.01
C SER A 32 -3.21 10.35 9.97
N VAL A 33 -2.25 10.62 10.85
CA VAL A 33 -1.13 9.71 11.12
C VAL A 33 -1.43 8.93 12.39
N LEU A 34 -1.57 7.61 12.25
CA LEU A 34 -2.02 6.71 13.31
C LEU A 34 -1.01 5.59 13.56
N PRO A 35 -0.97 5.00 14.77
CA PRO A 35 -0.13 3.83 15.04
C PRO A 35 -0.45 2.67 14.08
N ALA A 36 0.55 2.18 13.35
CA ALA A 36 0.32 1.18 12.30
C ALA A 36 -0.30 -0.11 12.83
N LYS A 37 0.09 -0.58 14.02
CA LYS A 37 -0.50 -1.76 14.67
C LYS A 37 -2.03 -1.65 14.83
N GLU A 38 -2.54 -0.45 15.11
CA GLU A 38 -3.98 -0.22 15.25
C GLU A 38 -4.67 -0.18 13.91
N VAL A 39 -4.04 0.45 12.91
CA VAL A 39 -4.53 0.52 11.52
C VAL A 39 -4.57 -0.88 10.89
N ILE A 40 -3.50 -1.65 11.01
CA ILE A 40 -3.39 -3.04 10.55
C ILE A 40 -4.53 -3.88 11.12
N LYS A 41 -4.78 -3.77 12.44
CA LYS A 41 -5.88 -4.49 13.10
C LYS A 41 -7.26 -3.99 12.64
N ARG A 42 -7.47 -2.67 12.62
CA ARG A 42 -8.76 -2.04 12.28
C ARG A 42 -9.22 -2.40 10.87
N TYR A 43 -8.31 -2.34 9.91
CA TYR A 43 -8.58 -2.61 8.49
C TYR A 43 -8.25 -4.04 8.06
N LYS A 44 -7.75 -4.86 8.99
CA LYS A 44 -7.35 -6.26 8.74
C LYS A 44 -6.36 -6.37 7.56
N LEU A 45 -5.38 -5.46 7.47
CA LEU A 45 -4.53 -5.30 6.28
C LEU A 45 -3.83 -6.60 5.86
N VAL A 46 -3.31 -7.38 6.82
CA VAL A 46 -2.67 -8.68 6.53
C VAL A 46 -3.63 -9.65 5.82
N SER A 47 -4.93 -9.60 6.13
CA SER A 47 -5.92 -10.47 5.46
C SER A 47 -6.23 -10.05 4.02
N LEU A 48 -5.90 -8.81 3.65
CA LEU A 48 -6.07 -8.25 2.31
C LEU A 48 -4.89 -8.57 1.39
N LEU A 49 -3.74 -8.93 1.95
CA LEU A 49 -2.59 -9.42 1.18
C LEU A 49 -2.95 -10.67 0.37
N SER A 50 -2.13 -11.00 -0.62
CA SER A 50 -2.30 -12.26 -1.36
C SER A 50 -2.13 -13.48 -0.47
N PRO A 51 -2.70 -14.64 -0.85
CA PRO A 51 -2.48 -15.88 -0.11
C PRO A 51 -1.00 -16.26 0.04
N LEU A 52 -0.16 -15.95 -0.96
CA LEU A 52 1.27 -16.23 -0.91
C LEU A 52 1.98 -15.36 0.15
N ALA A 53 1.71 -14.06 0.14
CA ALA A 53 2.27 -13.11 1.11
C ALA A 53 1.90 -13.46 2.57
N ARG A 54 0.66 -13.92 2.80
CA ARG A 54 0.19 -14.30 4.15
C ARG A 54 0.90 -15.53 4.73
N LYS A 55 1.57 -16.32 3.90
CA LYS A 55 2.36 -17.48 4.32
C LYS A 55 3.84 -17.15 4.52
N SER A 56 4.28 -15.96 4.10
CA SER A 56 5.66 -15.50 4.25
C SER A 56 5.87 -14.94 5.65
N GLU A 57 6.80 -15.53 6.40
CA GLU A 57 7.20 -15.02 7.73
C GLU A 57 7.90 -13.66 7.61
N ASP A 58 8.64 -13.44 6.53
CA ASP A 58 9.33 -12.18 6.25
C ASP A 58 8.32 -11.04 6.08
N THR A 59 7.28 -11.25 5.26
CA THR A 59 6.19 -10.28 5.08
C THR A 59 5.53 -9.90 6.41
N LEU A 60 5.24 -10.88 7.26
CA LEU A 60 4.61 -10.61 8.56
C LEU A 60 5.52 -9.82 9.50
N SER A 61 6.84 -10.06 9.41
CA SER A 61 7.85 -9.36 10.19
C SER A 61 7.99 -7.91 9.73
N GLU A 62 8.00 -7.64 8.42
CA GLU A 62 8.05 -6.28 7.86
C GLU A 62 6.90 -5.41 8.39
N PHE A 63 5.67 -5.93 8.43
CA PHE A 63 4.53 -5.19 8.98
C PHE A 63 4.59 -4.99 10.51
N ALA A 64 5.30 -5.85 11.23
CA ALA A 64 5.44 -5.75 12.69
C ALA A 64 6.33 -4.57 13.11
N GLU A 65 7.28 -4.19 12.26
CA GLU A 65 8.23 -3.10 12.47
C GLU A 65 7.70 -1.72 12.05
N VAL A 66 6.61 -1.66 11.28
CA VAL A 66 6.00 -0.38 10.90
C VAL A 66 5.42 0.31 12.14
N GLU A 67 5.87 1.53 12.42
CA GLU A 67 5.41 2.29 13.57
C GLU A 67 4.09 3.01 13.32
N LYS A 68 3.95 3.64 12.16
CA LYS A 68 2.86 4.56 11.82
C LYS A 68 2.36 4.37 10.39
N ALA A 69 1.10 4.76 10.19
CA ALA A 69 0.44 4.74 8.90
C ALA A 69 -0.28 6.07 8.65
N ILE A 70 -0.27 6.48 7.38
CA ILE A 70 -1.05 7.61 6.87
C ILE A 70 -2.41 7.07 6.46
N VAL A 71 -3.48 7.59 7.06
CA VAL A 71 -4.84 7.10 6.87
C VAL A 71 -5.75 8.20 6.34
N PHE A 72 -6.40 7.92 5.21
CA PHE A 72 -7.46 8.74 4.63
C PHE A 72 -8.80 8.07 4.88
N GLU A 73 -9.71 8.76 5.58
CA GLU A 73 -11.06 8.29 5.87
C GLU A 73 -12.02 8.80 4.79
N GLY A 74 -12.17 8.04 3.71
CA GLY A 74 -12.99 8.39 2.55
C GLY A 74 -12.19 8.52 1.27
N ALA A 75 -12.88 8.96 0.20
CA ALA A 75 -12.25 9.22 -1.08
C ALA A 75 -11.33 10.45 -1.01
N VAL A 76 -10.19 10.38 -1.68
CA VAL A 76 -9.17 11.43 -1.67
C VAL A 76 -8.63 11.70 -3.08
N THR A 77 -8.38 12.96 -3.36
CA THR A 77 -7.53 13.38 -4.48
C THR A 77 -6.23 13.94 -3.93
N ILE A 78 -5.10 13.38 -4.37
CA ILE A 78 -3.75 13.82 -4.01
C ILE A 78 -3.12 14.42 -5.26
N ASP A 79 -2.95 15.74 -5.27
CA ASP A 79 -2.40 16.46 -6.41
C ASP A 79 -0.88 16.26 -6.54
N GLU A 80 -0.20 15.97 -5.43
CA GLU A 80 1.21 15.65 -5.40
C GLU A 80 1.51 14.26 -5.98
N ASN A 81 2.71 14.10 -6.57
CA ASN A 81 3.19 12.77 -6.93
C ASN A 81 3.56 12.00 -5.65
N ILE A 82 2.95 10.84 -5.47
CA ILE A 82 3.23 9.95 -4.35
C ILE A 82 4.51 9.16 -4.68
N ASN A 83 5.67 9.79 -4.53
CA ASN A 83 6.98 9.22 -4.82
C ASN A 83 8.02 9.70 -3.81
N ILE A 84 8.46 8.80 -2.92
CA ILE A 84 9.37 9.11 -1.81
C ILE A 84 10.73 9.64 -2.30
N LEU A 85 11.30 9.06 -3.37
CA LEU A 85 12.60 9.51 -3.91
C LEU A 85 12.53 10.93 -4.46
N HIS A 86 11.45 11.24 -5.19
CA HIS A 86 11.22 12.58 -5.72
C HIS A 86 11.01 13.59 -4.59
N ILE A 87 10.24 13.24 -3.55
CA ILE A 87 10.00 14.10 -2.39
C ILE A 87 11.30 14.32 -1.60
N ALA A 88 12.11 13.28 -1.40
CA ALA A 88 13.41 13.40 -0.74
C ALA A 88 14.34 14.34 -1.50
N SER A 89 14.42 14.21 -2.84
CA SER A 89 15.16 15.10 -3.72
C SER A 89 14.66 16.56 -3.65
N LYS A 90 13.33 16.76 -3.63
CA LYS A 90 12.71 18.09 -3.46
C LYS A 90 13.16 18.76 -2.15
N LYS A 91 13.25 17.99 -1.05
CA LYS A 91 13.70 18.47 0.26
C LYS A 91 15.18 18.82 0.29
N THR A 92 16.05 17.95 -0.25
CA THR A 92 17.50 18.07 -0.11
C THR A 92 18.16 18.94 -1.19
N LEU A 93 17.77 18.78 -2.45
CA LEU A 93 18.41 19.45 -3.59
C LEU A 93 17.72 20.77 -3.94
N SER A 94 16.38 20.77 -3.98
CA SER A 94 15.62 21.94 -4.40
C SER A 94 15.27 22.89 -3.26
N LYS A 95 15.53 22.50 -2.00
CA LYS A 95 15.18 23.24 -0.77
C LYS A 95 13.74 23.76 -0.76
N LYS A 96 12.81 23.06 -1.43
CA LYS A 96 11.41 23.45 -1.49
C LYS A 96 10.69 23.01 -0.22
N THR A 97 9.78 23.85 0.26
CA THR A 97 8.86 23.49 1.34
C THR A 97 8.01 22.30 0.90
N LEU A 98 7.95 21.28 1.76
CA LEU A 98 7.10 20.12 1.55
C LEU A 98 5.67 20.41 2.01
N SER A 99 4.69 19.82 1.32
CA SER A 99 3.33 19.78 1.84
C SER A 99 3.26 18.91 3.10
N PRO A 100 2.22 19.05 3.94
CA PRO A 100 2.05 18.19 5.10
C PRO A 100 2.03 16.70 4.75
N PHE A 101 1.44 16.35 3.60
CA PHE A 101 1.41 14.98 3.09
C PHE A 101 2.81 14.49 2.69
N GLU A 102 3.56 15.31 1.93
CA GLU A 102 4.92 14.97 1.53
C GLU A 102 5.86 14.76 2.73
N ASP A 103 5.78 15.62 3.76
CA ASP A 103 6.60 15.46 4.97
C ASP A 103 6.20 14.23 5.80
N ALA A 104 4.90 13.91 5.86
CA ALA A 104 4.44 12.67 6.47
C ALA A 104 4.94 11.44 5.71
N LEU A 105 4.85 11.43 4.38
CA LEU A 105 5.23 10.28 3.56
C LEU A 105 6.73 9.93 3.63
N LEU A 106 7.60 10.92 3.89
CA LEU A 106 9.02 10.65 4.13
C LEU A 106 9.29 9.87 5.43
N LYS A 107 8.38 9.98 6.40
CA LYS A 107 8.50 9.36 7.73
C LYS A 107 7.71 8.06 7.80
N ASP A 108 6.48 8.10 7.30
CA ASP A 108 5.47 7.08 7.46
C ASP A 108 5.12 6.50 6.08
N ARG A 109 5.64 5.30 5.78
CA ARG A 109 5.61 4.74 4.41
C ARG A 109 4.51 3.69 4.19
N LEU A 110 3.57 3.59 5.13
CA LEU A 110 2.36 2.78 5.01
C LEU A 110 1.16 3.70 4.77
N ILE A 111 0.50 3.54 3.63
CA ILE A 111 -0.69 4.34 3.27
C ILE A 111 -1.92 3.44 3.31
N VAL A 112 -2.99 3.93 3.93
CA VAL A 112 -4.32 3.32 3.88
C VAL A 112 -5.35 4.37 3.45
N VAL A 113 -6.08 4.08 2.37
CA VAL A 113 -7.19 4.89 1.88
C VAL A 113 -8.47 4.10 2.04
N ASN A 114 -9.33 4.53 2.95
CA ASN A 114 -10.65 3.95 3.19
C ASN A 114 -11.69 4.53 2.21
N GLY A 115 -11.42 4.41 0.92
CA GLY A 115 -12.20 5.00 -0.17
C GLY A 115 -11.44 4.96 -1.50
N ASP A 116 -11.84 5.81 -2.44
CA ASP A 116 -11.19 5.92 -3.75
C ASP A 116 -9.96 6.84 -3.67
N LEU A 117 -8.90 6.48 -4.40
CA LEU A 117 -7.68 7.26 -4.54
C LEU A 117 -7.59 7.81 -5.97
N HIS A 118 -7.61 9.13 -6.08
CA HIS A 118 -7.23 9.84 -7.29
C HIS A 118 -5.86 10.48 -7.09
N CYS A 119 -4.93 10.27 -8.02
CA CYS A 119 -3.61 10.87 -7.90
C CYS A 119 -2.99 11.19 -9.25
N ARG A 120 -1.93 12.00 -9.27
CA ARG A 120 -1.17 12.20 -10.51
C ARG A 120 -0.26 11.01 -10.79
N GLY A 121 0.57 10.64 -9.83
CA GLY A 121 1.47 9.50 -9.94
C GLY A 121 1.60 8.76 -8.61
N LEU A 122 1.65 7.44 -8.69
CA LEU A 122 1.87 6.56 -7.55
C LEU A 122 3.12 5.70 -7.78
N ASP A 123 4.07 5.75 -6.86
CA ASP A 123 5.25 4.91 -6.84
C ASP A 123 5.36 4.20 -5.49
N THR A 124 5.23 2.88 -5.50
CA THR A 124 5.27 2.08 -4.27
C THR A 124 6.69 1.62 -3.89
N GLY A 125 7.71 1.88 -4.70
CA GLY A 125 9.01 1.18 -4.60
C GLY A 125 9.79 1.38 -3.29
N MET A 126 9.56 2.47 -2.57
CA MET A 126 10.19 2.74 -1.27
C MET A 126 9.21 2.63 -0.09
N MET A 127 7.99 2.15 -0.34
CA MET A 127 6.92 2.09 0.66
C MET A 127 6.97 0.80 1.47
N HIS A 128 6.34 0.80 2.65
CA HIS A 128 6.01 -0.45 3.35
C HIS A 128 4.75 -1.08 2.76
N GLY A 129 3.81 -0.26 2.33
CA GLY A 129 2.66 -0.73 1.56
C GLY A 129 1.60 0.34 1.34
N VAL A 130 0.71 0.06 0.39
CA VAL A 130 -0.42 0.92 0.04
C VAL A 130 -1.68 0.07 -0.07
N PHE A 131 -2.68 0.42 0.72
CA PHE A 131 -3.96 -0.28 0.76
C PHE A 131 -5.08 0.69 0.42
N VAL A 132 -5.78 0.45 -0.69
CA VAL A 132 -6.91 1.26 -1.13
C VAL A 132 -8.17 0.41 -1.09
N LEU A 133 -9.09 0.76 -0.19
CA LEU A 133 -10.35 0.03 0.04
C LEU A 133 -11.47 0.47 -0.92
N GLY A 134 -11.10 1.11 -2.01
CA GLY A 134 -11.95 1.51 -3.14
C GLY A 134 -11.20 1.34 -4.46
N ASN A 135 -11.41 2.26 -5.39
CA ASN A 135 -10.74 2.31 -6.68
C ASN A 135 -9.48 3.17 -6.63
N VAL A 136 -8.54 2.88 -7.52
CA VAL A 136 -7.37 3.73 -7.79
C VAL A 136 -7.48 4.29 -9.19
N ASN A 137 -7.32 5.59 -9.34
CA ASN A 137 -7.28 6.25 -10.64
C ASN A 137 -6.17 7.31 -10.68
N CYS A 138 -5.03 6.91 -11.23
CA CYS A 138 -3.86 7.77 -11.37
C CYS A 138 -3.43 7.94 -12.82
N GLU A 139 -2.65 8.97 -13.15
CA GLU A 139 -2.07 9.05 -14.49
C GLU A 139 -1.02 7.95 -14.69
N THR A 140 -0.16 7.77 -13.69
CA THR A 140 0.94 6.81 -13.73
C THR A 140 0.97 5.99 -12.46
N VAL A 141 1.31 4.71 -12.59
CA VAL A 141 1.47 3.80 -11.46
C VAL A 141 2.76 3.00 -11.67
N SER A 142 3.63 3.02 -10.68
CA SER A 142 4.85 2.22 -10.59
C SER A 142 4.77 1.33 -9.37
N LEU A 143 4.59 0.04 -9.61
CA LEU A 143 4.53 -1.02 -8.62
C LEU A 143 5.95 -1.54 -8.41
N GLY A 144 6.61 -1.08 -7.34
CA GLY A 144 7.82 -1.73 -6.85
C GLY A 144 7.49 -2.93 -5.97
N MET A 145 8.47 -3.37 -5.19
CA MET A 145 8.37 -4.60 -4.38
C MET A 145 7.52 -4.47 -3.12
N ALA A 146 7.00 -3.28 -2.81
CA ALA A 146 6.13 -3.07 -1.65
C ALA A 146 4.74 -3.67 -1.84
N HIS A 147 4.08 -4.01 -0.73
CA HIS A 147 2.72 -4.54 -0.78
C HIS A 147 1.71 -3.49 -1.29
N PHE A 148 0.94 -3.87 -2.31
CA PHE A 148 -0.06 -3.04 -2.94
C PHE A 148 -1.39 -3.77 -3.03
N TYR A 149 -2.42 -3.20 -2.40
CA TYR A 149 -3.78 -3.74 -2.43
C TYR A 149 -4.78 -2.71 -2.93
N VAL A 150 -5.64 -3.14 -3.87
CA VAL A 150 -6.81 -2.38 -4.34
C VAL A 150 -8.04 -3.28 -4.29
N LYS A 151 -9.06 -2.85 -3.54
CA LYS A 151 -10.35 -3.57 -3.46
C LYS A 151 -11.17 -3.45 -4.75
N GLY A 152 -11.12 -2.29 -5.39
CA GLY A 152 -11.82 -1.98 -6.63
C GLY A 152 -10.94 -2.13 -7.87
N ASN A 153 -11.17 -1.25 -8.83
CA ASN A 153 -10.38 -1.19 -10.06
C ASN A 153 -9.11 -0.36 -9.87
N LEU A 154 -8.04 -0.74 -10.57
CA LEU A 154 -6.83 0.03 -10.74
C LEU A 154 -6.80 0.62 -12.15
N VAL A 155 -6.79 1.94 -12.27
CA VAL A 155 -6.66 2.65 -13.54
C VAL A 155 -5.40 3.50 -13.54
N ALA A 156 -4.48 3.20 -14.46
CA ALA A 156 -3.29 3.99 -14.76
C ALA A 156 -3.44 4.59 -16.16
N ARG A 157 -3.85 5.87 -16.24
CA ARG A 157 -4.31 6.48 -17.52
C ARG A 157 -3.23 6.63 -18.59
N LYS A 158 -1.95 6.63 -18.22
CA LYS A 158 -0.81 6.80 -19.14
C LYS A 158 0.08 5.57 -19.20
N TYR A 159 0.50 5.05 -18.05
CA TYR A 159 1.30 3.82 -18.01
C TYR A 159 1.24 3.15 -16.64
N LEU A 160 1.37 1.83 -16.66
CA LEU A 160 1.63 0.98 -15.52
C LEU A 160 3.02 0.36 -15.66
N HIS A 161 3.82 0.44 -14.61
CA HIS A 161 5.12 -0.19 -14.51
C HIS A 161 5.13 -1.14 -13.31
N GLY A 162 5.72 -2.34 -13.45
CA GLY A 162 5.81 -3.32 -12.36
C GLY A 162 7.18 -3.99 -12.27
N SER A 163 7.69 -4.20 -11.05
CA SER A 163 8.94 -4.92 -10.75
C SER A 163 8.77 -5.81 -9.52
N ALA A 164 9.20 -7.07 -9.62
CA ALA A 164 9.12 -8.10 -8.58
C ALA A 164 10.34 -9.00 -8.71
N GLU A 165 10.54 -9.85 -7.71
CA GLU A 165 11.46 -10.95 -7.80
C GLU A 165 10.94 -12.01 -8.78
N ASP A 166 11.88 -12.60 -9.52
CA ASP A 166 11.65 -13.79 -10.32
C ASP A 166 11.23 -14.93 -9.38
N ASP A 167 10.08 -15.55 -9.68
CA ASP A 167 9.61 -16.69 -8.92
C ASP A 167 10.20 -18.02 -9.43
N GLY A 168 11.06 -17.98 -10.46
CA GLY A 168 11.63 -19.15 -11.10
C GLY A 168 10.72 -19.75 -12.18
N GLY A 169 9.78 -18.96 -12.72
CA GLY A 169 8.89 -19.33 -13.82
C GLY A 169 7.61 -20.05 -13.39
N TYR A 170 7.16 -19.89 -12.14
CA TYR A 170 5.86 -20.40 -11.69
C TYR A 170 4.68 -19.50 -12.08
N GLY A 171 4.94 -18.31 -12.63
CA GLY A 171 3.92 -17.41 -13.15
C GLY A 171 3.12 -16.66 -12.08
N ASN A 172 3.64 -16.61 -10.85
CA ASN A 172 3.10 -15.90 -9.70
C ASN A 172 4.00 -14.72 -9.30
N GLU A 173 4.89 -14.28 -10.19
CA GLU A 173 5.73 -13.11 -9.96
C GLU A 173 4.84 -11.93 -9.62
N GLY A 174 5.17 -11.20 -8.55
CA GLY A 174 4.33 -10.09 -8.13
C GLY A 174 3.05 -10.45 -7.39
N GLU A 175 2.62 -11.72 -7.34
CA GLU A 175 1.41 -12.11 -6.58
C GLU A 175 1.62 -11.90 -5.09
N GLN A 176 2.83 -12.11 -4.56
CA GLN A 176 3.14 -11.79 -3.16
C GLN A 176 2.99 -10.28 -2.85
N GLN A 177 3.27 -9.42 -3.82
CA GLN A 177 3.33 -7.97 -3.60
C GLN A 177 2.01 -7.30 -3.95
N VAL A 178 1.42 -7.65 -5.09
CA VAL A 178 0.34 -6.89 -5.73
C VAL A 178 -0.94 -7.70 -5.76
N ARG A 179 -2.02 -7.11 -5.28
CA ARG A 179 -3.37 -7.66 -5.40
C ARG A 179 -4.39 -6.59 -5.76
N VAL A 180 -5.13 -6.85 -6.83
CA VAL A 180 -6.27 -6.04 -7.28
C VAL A 180 -7.48 -6.96 -7.38
N ASP A 181 -8.50 -6.72 -6.56
CA ASP A 181 -9.71 -7.57 -6.54
C ASP A 181 -10.65 -7.26 -7.73
N GLY A 182 -10.60 -6.04 -8.26
CA GLY A 182 -11.29 -5.62 -9.48
C GLY A 182 -10.47 -5.85 -10.75
N THR A 183 -10.55 -4.90 -11.69
CA THR A 183 -9.82 -4.93 -12.96
C THR A 183 -8.69 -3.92 -12.99
N VAL A 184 -7.65 -4.22 -13.78
CA VAL A 184 -6.53 -3.34 -14.08
C VAL A 184 -6.70 -2.76 -15.48
N SER A 185 -6.62 -1.43 -15.60
CA SER A 185 -6.66 -0.72 -16.88
C SER A 185 -5.46 0.20 -17.01
N ALA A 186 -4.69 0.01 -18.08
CA ALA A 186 -3.60 0.88 -18.48
C ALA A 186 -3.37 0.75 -19.99
N PRO A 187 -3.17 1.84 -20.75
CA PRO A 187 -2.90 1.75 -22.18
C PRO A 187 -1.52 1.14 -22.46
N LYS A 188 -0.56 1.33 -21.55
CA LYS A 188 0.81 0.81 -21.64
C LYS A 188 1.18 0.10 -20.35
N VAL A 189 1.72 -1.10 -20.46
CA VAL A 189 2.18 -1.92 -19.34
C VAL A 189 3.62 -2.35 -19.59
N ARG A 190 4.53 -2.00 -18.68
CA ARG A 190 5.92 -2.46 -18.72
C ARG A 190 6.24 -3.24 -17.46
N THR A 191 6.88 -4.38 -17.60
CA THR A 191 7.31 -5.18 -16.45
C THR A 191 8.77 -5.61 -16.58
N TRP A 192 9.44 -5.70 -15.44
CA TRP A 192 10.82 -6.17 -15.31
C TRP A 192 10.89 -7.22 -14.20
N HIS A 193 11.41 -8.41 -14.51
CA HIS A 193 11.46 -9.55 -13.58
C HIS A 193 10.09 -9.88 -12.92
N PHE A 194 8.99 -9.38 -13.50
CA PHE A 194 7.64 -9.34 -12.95
C PHE A 194 6.67 -9.76 -14.05
N GLY A 195 5.76 -10.68 -13.76
CA GLY A 195 4.58 -10.99 -14.58
C GLY A 195 3.31 -10.45 -13.90
N LEU A 196 2.55 -9.55 -14.54
CA LEU A 196 1.21 -9.15 -14.04
C LEU A 196 0.14 -10.20 -14.42
N GLY A 197 0.54 -11.45 -14.65
CA GLY A 197 -0.31 -12.51 -15.18
C GLY A 197 -1.45 -12.93 -14.25
N HIS A 198 -1.27 -12.76 -12.94
CA HIS A 198 -2.31 -13.01 -11.93
C HIS A 198 -3.38 -11.90 -11.87
N LEU A 199 -3.12 -10.73 -12.45
CA LEU A 199 -4.06 -9.61 -12.45
C LEU A 199 -5.07 -9.72 -13.59
N LYS A 200 -6.29 -9.26 -13.31
CA LYS A 200 -7.39 -9.23 -14.28
C LYS A 200 -7.36 -7.92 -15.05
N PHE A 201 -6.79 -7.92 -16.25
CA PHE A 201 -6.83 -6.74 -17.11
C PHE A 201 -8.22 -6.52 -17.71
N ALA A 202 -8.65 -5.26 -17.76
CA ALA A 202 -9.86 -4.86 -18.47
C ALA A 202 -9.71 -5.14 -19.98
N LYS A 203 -10.84 -5.33 -20.66
CA LYS A 203 -10.84 -5.50 -22.11
C LYS A 203 -10.22 -4.28 -22.79
N ASP A 204 -9.43 -4.50 -23.83
CA ASP A 204 -8.74 -3.45 -24.60
C ASP A 204 -7.74 -2.62 -23.75
N SER A 205 -7.27 -3.20 -22.65
CA SER A 205 -6.16 -2.69 -21.84
C SER A 205 -4.87 -3.44 -22.16
N ALA A 206 -3.73 -2.85 -21.79
CA ALA A 206 -2.40 -3.42 -21.99
C ALA A 206 -2.08 -3.65 -23.47
N GLU A 207 -2.43 -2.69 -24.32
CA GLU A 207 -2.20 -2.74 -25.78
C GLU A 207 -0.69 -2.80 -26.11
N GLU A 208 0.14 -2.22 -25.26
CA GLU A 208 1.60 -2.34 -25.30
C GLU A 208 2.09 -3.02 -24.02
N VAL A 209 2.37 -4.33 -24.09
CA VAL A 209 3.09 -5.06 -23.04
C VAL A 209 4.55 -5.21 -23.45
N LEU A 210 5.45 -4.55 -22.71
CA LEU A 210 6.89 -4.74 -22.85
C LEU A 210 7.40 -5.49 -21.61
N VAL A 211 7.73 -6.77 -21.80
CA VAL A 211 8.52 -7.55 -20.84
C VAL A 211 9.98 -7.41 -21.28
N GLU A 212 10.77 -6.61 -20.58
CA GLU A 212 12.19 -6.49 -20.88
C GLU A 212 12.94 -7.62 -20.16
N GLN A 213 13.23 -8.70 -20.87
CA GLN A 213 14.12 -9.75 -20.42
C GLN A 213 15.58 -9.31 -20.55
N GLU A 214 16.34 -9.41 -19.47
CA GLU A 214 17.66 -10.04 -19.51
C GLU A 214 17.68 -11.18 -18.49
N ASP A 215 17.02 -12.30 -18.78
CA ASP A 215 17.42 -13.56 -18.16
C ASP A 215 17.44 -14.68 -19.20
N ARG A 216 18.62 -15.27 -19.38
CA ARG A 216 18.99 -16.16 -20.50
C ARG A 216 18.22 -17.48 -20.56
N GLN A 217 17.25 -17.75 -19.68
CA GLN A 217 16.53 -19.04 -19.62
C GLN A 217 15.07 -18.96 -19.12
N SER A 218 14.46 -17.77 -19.05
CA SER A 218 13.05 -17.65 -18.65
C SER A 218 12.13 -17.84 -19.86
N SER A 219 11.30 -18.89 -19.85
CA SER A 219 10.24 -19.10 -20.85
C SER A 219 9.05 -18.21 -20.53
N GLY A 220 9.12 -16.95 -20.95
CA GLY A 220 7.98 -16.01 -20.88
C GLY A 220 6.76 -16.49 -21.68
N PRO A 221 5.59 -15.86 -21.53
CA PRO A 221 4.38 -16.29 -22.22
C PRO A 221 4.56 -16.14 -23.74
N CYS A 222 4.48 -17.27 -24.45
CA CYS A 222 4.74 -17.33 -25.88
C CYS A 222 3.80 -16.39 -26.63
N ASN A 223 4.36 -15.40 -27.33
CA ASN A 223 3.61 -14.54 -28.22
C ASN A 223 3.05 -15.38 -29.38
N ARG A 224 1.85 -15.01 -29.87
CA ARG A 224 1.03 -15.74 -30.86
C ARG A 224 1.72 -16.13 -32.18
N ASN A 225 2.96 -15.74 -32.40
CA ASN A 225 3.81 -16.21 -33.49
C ASN A 225 5.04 -16.90 -32.89
N LYS A 226 4.89 -18.20 -32.64
CA LYS A 226 5.92 -19.26 -32.62
C LYS A 226 7.35 -18.78 -32.33
N ASP A 227 7.78 -18.93 -31.08
CA ASP A 227 8.78 -19.93 -30.69
C ASP A 227 9.02 -19.79 -29.19
N CYS A 228 8.78 -20.89 -28.48
CA CYS A 228 9.30 -21.16 -27.15
C CYS A 228 10.54 -22.05 -27.41
#